data_AF-A0A379SU07-F1
#
_entry.id   AF-A0A379SU07-F1
#
_cell.length_a   1.000
_cell.length_b   1.000
_cell.length_c   1.000
_cell.angle_alpha   90.00
_cell.angle_beta   90.00
_cell.angle_gamma   90.00
#
_symmetry.space_group_name_H-M   'P 1'
#
loop_
_entity.id
_entity.type
_entity.pdbx_description
1 polymer ?
#
loop_
_entity_poly.entity_id
_entity_poly.type
_entity_poly.pdbx_seq_one_letter_code
_entity_poly.pdbx_strand_id
1 'polypeptide(L)'
;MPSRWAKALERCGGDAQQAFALYESVRISRTARIVWSTREMGRLYHVAGVERQMRNLLWKGKSQKAFYHNIEWLYGWKEDNCLEPR
;
A
#
# COMPACT_ATOMS: atom_id res chain seq x y z
N MET A 1 4.39 19.52 8.40
CA MET A 1 4.35 18.07 8.13
C MET A 1 5.74 17.68 7.65
N PRO A 2 6.55 16.99 8.47
CA PRO A 2 7.87 16.56 8.03
C PRO A 2 7.72 15.61 6.83
N SER A 3 8.63 15.73 5.86
CA SER A 3 8.58 14.90 4.66
C SER A 3 9.11 13.50 4.98
N ARG A 4 8.54 12.45 4.37
CA ARG A 4 9.03 11.06 4.53
C ARG A 4 10.50 10.90 4.14
N TRP A 5 10.95 11.76 3.22
CA TRP A 5 12.35 11.94 2.87
C TRP A 5 13.19 12.44 4.06
N ALA A 6 12.71 13.45 4.79
CA ALA A 6 13.41 13.95 5.97
C ALA A 6 13.64 12.84 7.02
N LYS A 7 12.69 11.91 7.17
CA LYS A 7 12.85 10.75 8.05
C LYS A 7 13.92 9.77 7.59
N ALA A 8 14.07 9.57 6.27
CA ALA A 8 15.16 8.78 5.72
C ALA A 8 16.52 9.45 5.97
N LEU A 9 16.58 10.77 5.78
CA LEU A 9 17.78 11.56 6.02
C LEU A 9 18.22 11.54 7.49
N GLU A 10 17.26 11.69 8.41
CA GLU A 10 17.49 11.57 9.85
C GLU A 10 18.04 10.18 10.22
N ARG A 11 17.43 9.11 9.69
CA ARG A 11 17.88 7.73 9.94
C ARG A 11 19.29 7.46 9.40
N CYS A 12 19.70 8.15 8.35
CA CYS A 12 21.04 8.05 7.76
C CYS A 12 22.03 9.11 8.29
N GLY A 13 21.69 9.83 9.36
CA GLY A 13 22.60 10.80 9.98
C GLY A 13 22.96 11.99 9.08
N GLY A 14 22.10 12.36 8.13
CA GLY A 14 22.36 13.43 7.17
C GLY A 14 23.06 12.98 5.88
N ASP A 15 23.41 11.70 5.74
CA ASP A 15 23.93 11.17 4.48
C ASP A 15 22.81 11.03 3.44
N ALA A 16 22.82 11.94 2.47
CA ALA A 16 21.82 11.96 1.41
C ALA A 16 21.87 10.72 0.50
N GLN A 17 23.05 10.18 0.21
CA GLN A 17 23.20 9.04 -0.69
C GLN A 17 22.62 7.77 -0.06
N GLN A 18 22.94 7.54 1.22
CA GLN A 18 22.36 6.41 1.97
C GLN A 18 20.85 6.61 2.18
N ALA A 19 20.40 7.83 2.44
CA ALA A 19 18.97 8.12 2.58
C ALA A 19 18.18 7.86 1.30
N PHE A 20 18.75 8.19 0.12
CA PHE A 20 18.11 7.89 -1.16
C PHE A 20 18.02 6.38 -1.40
N ALA A 21 19.10 5.63 -1.18
CA ALA A 21 19.10 4.18 -1.35
C ALA A 21 18.07 3.50 -0.41
N LEU A 22 18.03 3.93 0.85
CA LEU A 22 17.05 3.45 1.83
C LEU A 22 15.62 3.75 1.38
N TYR A 23 15.34 5.02 1.03
CA TYR A 23 14.00 5.44 0.63
C TYR A 23 13.53 4.72 -0.65
N GLU A 24 14.42 4.54 -1.62
CA GLU A 24 14.15 3.80 -2.86
C GLU A 24 13.78 2.34 -2.57
N SER A 25 14.58 1.64 -1.76
CA SER A 25 14.34 0.23 -1.43
C SER A 25 12.95 -0.02 -0.82
N VAL A 26 12.47 0.89 0.04
CA VAL A 26 11.15 0.78 0.68
C VAL A 26 10.03 1.17 -0.28
N ARG A 27 10.27 2.17 -1.14
CA ARG A 27 9.26 2.68 -2.06
C ARG A 27 8.97 1.72 -3.22
N ILE A 28 9.97 1.02 -3.76
CA ILE A 28 9.79 0.12 -4.91
C ILE A 28 8.71 -0.94 -4.63
N SER A 29 8.84 -1.69 -3.53
CA SER A 29 7.88 -2.74 -3.19
C SER A 29 6.47 -2.19 -2.95
N ARG A 30 6.38 -1.04 -2.27
CA ARG A 30 5.09 -0.39 -1.99
C ARG A 30 4.40 0.10 -3.26
N THR A 31 5.11 0.80 -4.13
CA THR A 31 4.51 1.34 -5.37
C THR A 31 4.16 0.20 -6.32
N ALA A 32 4.99 -0.84 -6.41
CA ALA A 32 4.67 -2.05 -7.17
C ALA A 32 3.36 -2.68 -6.66
N ARG A 33 3.23 -2.90 -5.34
CA ARG A 33 2.00 -3.45 -4.74
C ARG A 33 0.77 -2.61 -5.07
N ILE A 34 0.86 -1.28 -5.02
CA ILE A 34 -0.23 -0.36 -5.38
C ILE A 34 -0.61 -0.53 -6.85
N VAL A 35 0.35 -0.50 -7.77
CA VAL A 35 0.10 -0.63 -9.21
C VAL A 35 -0.57 -1.96 -9.55
N TRP A 36 -0.02 -3.06 -9.03
CA TRP A 36 -0.57 -4.40 -9.26
C TRP A 36 -1.97 -4.56 -8.64
N SER A 37 -2.15 -4.12 -7.41
CA SER A 37 -3.43 -4.20 -6.71
C SER A 37 -4.50 -3.35 -7.41
N THR A 38 -4.14 -2.16 -7.91
CA THR A 38 -5.09 -1.28 -8.60
C THR A 38 -5.55 -1.88 -9.92
N ARG A 39 -4.64 -2.52 -10.68
CA ARG A 39 -4.99 -3.24 -11.91
C ARG A 39 -5.95 -4.39 -11.63
N GLU A 40 -5.66 -5.19 -10.60
CA GLU A 40 -6.51 -6.32 -10.24
C GLU A 40 -7.87 -5.88 -9.71
N MET A 41 -7.93 -4.82 -8.89
CA MET A 41 -9.19 -4.23 -8.44
C MET A 41 -9.99 -3.67 -9.62
N GLY A 42 -9.34 -3.03 -10.59
CA GLY A 42 -9.96 -2.60 -11.84
C GLY A 42 -10.59 -3.77 -12.60
N ARG A 43 -9.91 -4.91 -12.72
CA ARG A 43 -10.45 -6.13 -13.30
C ARG A 43 -11.66 -6.64 -12.50
N LEU A 44 -11.51 -6.81 -11.18
CA LEU A 44 -12.54 -7.32 -10.27
C LEU A 44 -13.82 -6.47 -10.24
N TYR A 45 -13.72 -5.15 -10.43
CA TYR A 45 -14.90 -4.30 -10.51
C TYR A 45 -15.71 -4.54 -11.79
N HIS A 46 -15.05 -4.92 -12.89
CA HIS A 46 -15.65 -5.05 -14.21
C HIS A 46 -15.90 -6.51 -14.65
N VAL A 47 -15.65 -7.51 -13.79
CA VAL A 47 -15.95 -8.91 -14.11
C VAL A 47 -17.44 -9.14 -14.39
N ALA A 48 -17.72 -10.04 -15.32
CA ALA A 48 -19.07 -10.42 -15.75
C ALA A 48 -19.35 -11.92 -15.53
N GLY A 49 -20.59 -12.35 -15.78
CA GLY A 49 -20.98 -13.76 -15.72
C GLY A 49 -20.82 -14.38 -14.31
N VAL A 50 -20.24 -15.58 -14.26
CA VAL A 50 -20.05 -16.34 -13.01
C VAL A 50 -19.04 -15.65 -12.08
N GLU A 51 -17.98 -15.02 -12.60
CA GLU A 51 -17.02 -14.27 -11.78
C GLU A 51 -17.70 -13.13 -11.01
N ARG A 52 -18.70 -12.47 -11.61
CA ARG A 52 -19.51 -11.45 -10.92
C ARG A 52 -20.27 -12.03 -9.74
N GLN A 53 -20.85 -13.22 -9.88
CA GLN A 53 -21.57 -13.88 -8.79
C GLN A 53 -20.63 -14.21 -7.63
N MET A 54 -19.46 -14.77 -7.95
CA MET A 54 -18.44 -15.09 -6.94
C MET A 54 -17.93 -13.83 -6.23
N ARG A 55 -17.62 -12.76 -6.98
CA ARG A 55 -17.22 -11.47 -6.41
C ARG A 55 -18.28 -10.90 -5.47
N ASN A 56 -19.56 -10.97 -5.84
CA ASN A 56 -20.66 -10.51 -5.00
C ASN A 56 -20.75 -11.32 -3.70
N LEU A 57 -20.58 -12.64 -3.77
CA LEU A 57 -20.56 -13.51 -2.59
C LEU A 57 -19.37 -13.21 -1.67
N LEU A 58 -18.19 -12.92 -2.23
CA LEU A 58 -17.00 -12.56 -1.45
C LEU A 58 -17.19 -11.26 -0.63
N TRP A 59 -17.93 -10.29 -1.17
CA TRP A 59 -18.16 -8.99 -0.52
C TRP A 59 -19.41 -8.95 0.35
N LYS A 60 -20.44 -9.73 0.03
CA LYS A 60 -21.70 -9.76 0.79
C LYS A 60 -21.43 -10.12 2.25
N GLY A 61 -22.02 -9.35 3.17
CA GLY A 61 -21.90 -9.60 4.61
C GLY A 61 -20.54 -9.24 5.23
N LYS A 62 -19.62 -8.63 4.48
CA LYS A 62 -18.38 -8.09 5.07
C LYS A 62 -18.72 -6.94 6.01
N SER A 63 -18.22 -7.03 7.24
CA SER A 63 -18.36 -5.94 8.22
C SER A 63 -17.47 -4.75 7.85
N GLN A 64 -17.84 -3.57 8.34
CA GLN A 64 -17.03 -2.36 8.17
C GLN A 64 -15.60 -2.56 8.72
N LYS A 65 -15.44 -3.28 9.83
CA LYS A 65 -14.13 -3.59 10.41
C LYS A 65 -13.29 -4.45 9.47
N ALA A 66 -13.88 -5.49 8.87
CA ALA A 66 -13.19 -6.34 7.90
C ALA A 66 -12.78 -5.54 6.66
N PHE A 67 -13.63 -4.61 6.21
CA PHE A 67 -13.29 -3.71 5.11
C PHE A 67 -12.07 -2.84 5.44
N TYR A 68 -12.05 -2.17 6.59
CA TYR A 68 -10.92 -1.35 7.00
C TYR A 68 -9.62 -2.14 7.17
N HIS A 69 -9.70 -3.35 7.72
CA HIS A 69 -8.54 -4.23 7.84
C HIS A 69 -7.94 -4.56 6.46
N ASN A 70 -8.77 -4.82 5.45
CA ASN A 70 -8.30 -5.15 4.10
C ASN A 70 -7.61 -3.97 3.37
N ILE A 71 -7.91 -2.72 3.73
CA ILE A 71 -7.30 -1.51 3.13
C ILE A 71 -6.24 -0.85 4.03
N GLU A 72 -5.97 -1.44 5.20
CA GLU A 72 -5.01 -0.92 6.17
C GLU A 72 -3.60 -0.81 5.60
N TRP A 73 -3.18 -1.75 4.75
CA TRP A 73 -1.87 -1.70 4.10
C TRP A 73 -1.71 -0.47 3.18
N LEU A 74 -2.83 0.04 2.62
CA LEU A 74 -2.84 1.18 1.72
C LEU A 74 -2.84 2.49 2.52
N TYR A 75 -3.81 2.66 3.43
CA TYR A 75 -4.05 3.91 4.16
C TYR A 75 -3.31 4.01 5.52
N GLY A 76 -2.84 2.89 6.06
CA GLY A 76 -2.09 2.82 7.32
C GLY A 76 -0.62 3.23 7.19
N TRP A 77 -0.17 3.63 6.00
CA TRP A 77 1.20 4.09 5.77
C TRP A 77 1.36 5.54 6.21
N LYS A 78 2.11 5.72 7.30
CA LYS A 78 2.30 6.97 8.04
C LYS A 78 3.80 7.27 8.16
N GLU A 79 4.12 8.46 8.64
CA GLU A 79 5.50 8.88 8.83
C GLU A 79 6.30 7.92 9.74
N ASP A 80 5.67 7.38 10.79
CA ASP A 80 6.35 6.50 11.74
C ASP A 80 6.74 5.13 11.19
N ASN A 81 6.06 4.68 10.14
CA ASN A 81 6.30 3.38 9.51
C ASN A 81 6.77 3.50 8.05
N CYS A 82 7.15 4.71 7.61
CA CYS A 82 7.40 4.95 6.19
C CYS A 82 8.67 4.31 5.63
N LEU A 83 9.56 3.84 6.51
CA LEU A 83 10.84 3.20 6.18
C LEU A 83 10.87 1.70 6.50
N GLU A 84 9.72 1.11 6.82
CA GLU A 84 9.59 -0.32 7.08
C GLU A 84 9.17 -1.06 5.79
N PRO A 85 9.80 -2.19 5.43
CA PRO A 85 9.31 -3.08 4.38
C PRO A 85 7.94 -3.66 4.74
N ARG A 86 6.97 -3.65 3.83
CA ARG A 86 5.59 -4.15 4.01
C ARG A 86 4.98 -4.71 2.73
#